data_AF-A0AAE2UY83-F1
#
_entry.id   AF-A0AAE2UY83-F1
#
_cell.length_a   1.000
_cell.length_b   1.000
_cell.length_c   1.000
_cell.angle_alpha   90.00
_cell.angle_beta   90.00
_cell.angle_gamma   90.00
#
_symmetry.space_group_name_H-M   'P 1'
#
loop_
_entity.id
_entity.type
_entity.pdbx_description
1 polymer ?
#
loop_
_entity_poly.entity_id
_entity_poly.type
_entity_poly.pdbx_seq_one_letter_code
_entity_poly.pdbx_strand_id
1 'polypeptide(L)'
;MNFRIMLTAGLALALAGCTTTSGVIPVQKKNLVEERWVGQPAGAFFAKFGPPINDEQAGGATVYSWRGGFRTRTVAPTYAQTPDGKRGKVTKAGRTEYLRCEVRVTVSPDYVIRAIKPVIDRPVESGKTWCEEFLGGA
;
A
#
# COMPACT_ATOMS: atom_id res chain seq x y z
N MET A 1 -30.19 24.10 62.47
CA MET A 1 -29.63 25.33 61.89
C MET A 1 -28.91 24.91 60.63
N ASN A 2 -29.57 25.17 59.50
CA ASN A 2 -29.22 24.69 58.17
C ASN A 2 -28.40 25.77 57.44
N PHE A 3 -27.93 25.36 56.24
CA PHE A 3 -27.52 26.21 55.12
C PHE A 3 -26.03 26.57 55.08
N ARG A 4 -25.27 25.85 54.24
CA ARG A 4 -24.41 26.45 53.22
C ARG A 4 -24.40 25.60 51.96
N ILE A 5 -25.29 25.99 51.04
CA ILE A 5 -25.21 25.70 49.61
C ILE A 5 -23.99 26.45 49.08
N MET A 6 -23.01 25.76 48.52
CA MET A 6 -22.13 26.34 47.51
C MET A 6 -22.18 25.47 46.27
N LEU A 7 -22.91 26.01 45.30
CA LEU A 7 -22.77 25.80 43.87
C LEU A 7 -21.32 25.57 43.46
N THR A 8 -21.05 24.47 42.77
CA THR A 8 -20.16 24.47 41.62
C THR A 8 -20.59 23.35 40.69
N ALA A 9 -21.37 23.75 39.69
CA ALA A 9 -21.66 22.96 38.51
C ALA A 9 -20.34 22.72 37.77
N GLY A 10 -19.75 21.55 37.96
CA GLY A 10 -18.68 21.03 37.13
C GLY A 10 -19.24 19.89 36.28
N LEU A 11 -20.08 20.21 35.30
CA LEU A 11 -20.48 19.26 34.26
C LEU A 11 -19.23 18.91 33.46
N ALA A 12 -18.48 17.91 33.92
CA ALA A 12 -17.42 17.29 33.15
C ALA A 12 -18.08 16.57 31.98
N LEU A 13 -18.18 17.27 30.85
CA LEU A 13 -18.31 16.65 29.54
C LEU A 13 -17.05 15.81 29.32
N ALA A 14 -17.06 14.59 29.83
CA ALA A 14 -16.24 13.52 29.31
C ALA A 14 -16.74 13.25 27.89
N LEU A 15 -16.27 14.07 26.94
CA LEU A 15 -16.22 13.63 25.56
C LEU A 15 -15.34 12.39 25.59
N ALA A 16 -15.99 11.22 25.59
CA ALA A 16 -15.43 9.99 25.12
C ALA A 16 -15.01 10.23 23.66
N GLY A 17 -13.83 10.84 23.50
CA GLY A 17 -13.13 10.80 22.24
C GLY A 17 -12.92 9.33 21.96
N CYS A 18 -13.65 8.81 20.98
CA CYS A 18 -13.21 7.65 20.25
C CYS A 18 -11.85 8.04 19.65
N THR A 19 -10.77 7.88 20.42
CA THR A 19 -9.42 7.83 19.90
C THR A 19 -9.32 6.50 19.17
N THR A 20 -10.00 6.41 18.02
CA THR A 20 -9.56 5.49 16.98
C THR A 20 -8.11 5.88 16.76
N THR A 21 -7.23 5.09 17.35
CA THR A 21 -5.80 5.10 17.07
C THR A 21 -5.69 4.56 15.65
N SER A 22 -6.15 5.34 14.68
CA SER A 22 -5.65 5.30 13.33
C SER A 22 -4.22 5.76 13.53
N GLY A 23 -3.35 4.78 13.77
CA GLY A 23 -1.93 4.99 13.96
C GLY A 23 -1.49 6.00 12.92
N VAL A 24 -0.81 7.05 13.39
CA VAL A 24 0.13 7.87 12.63
C VAL A 24 0.33 7.25 11.26
N ILE A 25 -0.41 7.73 10.26
CA ILE A 25 -0.16 7.37 8.87
C ILE A 25 1.25 7.91 8.66
N PRO A 26 2.30 7.07 8.60
CA PRO A 26 3.59 7.61 8.23
C PRO A 26 3.36 8.29 6.89
N VAL A 27 3.87 9.50 6.71
CA VAL A 27 3.99 10.10 5.38
C VAL A 27 4.86 9.13 4.61
N GLN A 28 4.20 8.18 3.93
CA GLN A 28 4.83 7.16 3.13
C GLN A 28 5.57 7.95 2.06
N LYS A 29 6.90 7.81 2.04
CA LYS A 29 7.72 8.26 0.90
C LYS A 29 7.00 7.77 -0.35
N LYS A 30 6.64 8.68 -1.26
CA LYS A 30 5.90 8.33 -2.48
C LYS A 30 6.66 7.21 -3.17
N ASN A 31 5.96 6.11 -3.46
CA ASN A 31 6.56 5.03 -4.22
C ASN A 31 6.63 5.42 -5.71
N LEU A 32 7.46 4.73 -6.50
CA LEU A 32 7.65 5.09 -7.92
C LEU A 32 6.34 5.04 -8.73
N VAL A 33 5.37 4.24 -8.29
CA VAL A 33 4.05 4.13 -8.93
C VAL A 33 3.25 5.42 -8.71
N GLU A 34 3.20 5.91 -7.47
CA GLU A 34 2.54 7.18 -7.11
C GLU A 34 3.18 8.37 -7.82
N GLU A 35 4.51 8.42 -7.86
CA GLU A 35 5.25 9.50 -8.53
C GLU A 35 4.94 9.58 -10.03
N ARG A 36 4.79 8.42 -10.68
CA ARG A 36 4.52 8.37 -12.13
C ARG A 36 3.09 8.70 -12.49
N TRP A 37 2.12 8.19 -11.74
CA TRP A 37 0.73 8.12 -12.20
C TRP A 37 -0.20 9.12 -11.53
N VAL A 38 0.12 9.65 -10.35
CA VAL A 38 -0.72 10.70 -9.74
C VAL A 38 -0.70 11.95 -10.62
N GLY A 39 -1.88 12.43 -10.99
CA GLY A 39 -2.08 13.54 -11.93
C GLY A 39 -2.16 13.12 -13.40
N GLN A 40 -1.91 11.86 -13.73
CA GLN A 40 -2.06 11.35 -15.10
C GLN A 40 -3.52 10.96 -15.40
N PRO A 41 -3.94 10.98 -16.68
CA PRO A 41 -5.24 10.45 -17.08
C PRO A 41 -5.35 8.95 -16.78
N ALA A 42 -6.44 8.53 -16.14
CA ALA A 42 -6.70 7.12 -15.83
C ALA A 42 -6.79 6.25 -17.11
N GLY A 43 -7.31 6.84 -18.20
CA GLY A 43 -7.38 6.17 -19.49
C GLY A 43 -6.01 5.76 -20.05
N ALA A 44 -4.96 6.56 -19.83
CA ALA A 44 -3.61 6.20 -20.25
C ALA A 44 -3.06 5.00 -19.48
N PHE A 45 -3.37 4.92 -18.19
CA PHE A 45 -3.01 3.78 -17.34
C PHE A 45 -3.73 2.50 -17.82
N PHE A 46 -5.06 2.53 -17.96
CA PHE A 46 -5.82 1.36 -18.37
C PHE A 46 -5.60 0.95 -19.83
N ALA A 47 -5.31 1.89 -20.72
CA ALA A 47 -4.91 1.56 -22.10
C ALA A 47 -3.57 0.81 -22.14
N LYS A 48 -2.62 1.18 -21.27
CA LYS A 48 -1.30 0.54 -21.22
C LYS A 48 -1.31 -0.82 -20.51
N PHE A 49 -2.08 -0.94 -19.43
CA PHE A 49 -2.00 -2.10 -18.53
C PHE A 49 -3.27 -2.96 -18.52
N GLY A 50 -4.28 -2.60 -19.30
CA GLY A 50 -5.55 -3.30 -19.37
C GLY A 50 -6.61 -2.75 -18.41
N PRO A 51 -7.87 -3.23 -18.56
CA PRO A 51 -9.00 -2.75 -17.78
C PRO A 51 -8.88 -3.09 -16.29
N PRO A 52 -9.57 -2.34 -15.41
CA PRO A 52 -9.68 -2.71 -14.00
C PRO A 52 -10.51 -3.99 -13.82
N ILE A 53 -10.31 -4.66 -12.68
CA ILE A 53 -11.10 -5.84 -12.28
C ILE A 53 -12.50 -5.41 -11.83
N ASN A 54 -12.57 -4.32 -11.06
CA ASN A 54 -13.81 -3.75 -10.58
C ASN A 54 -13.66 -2.23 -10.38
N ASP A 55 -14.79 -1.58 -10.22
CA ASP A 55 -14.92 -0.19 -9.85
C ASP A 55 -15.93 -0.03 -8.69
N GLU A 56 -15.64 0.90 -7.80
CA GLU A 56 -16.44 1.21 -6.63
C GLU A 56 -16.60 2.72 -6.54
N GLN A 57 -17.83 3.22 -6.39
CA GLN A 57 -18.05 4.64 -6.19
C GLN A 57 -17.65 5.04 -4.77
N ALA A 58 -16.83 6.08 -4.66
CA ALA A 58 -16.31 6.63 -3.42
C ALA A 58 -16.61 8.13 -3.36
N GLY A 59 -17.87 8.47 -3.11
CA GLY A 59 -18.36 9.85 -3.11
C GLY A 59 -18.28 10.44 -4.52
N GLY A 60 -17.51 11.51 -4.66
CA GLY A 60 -17.27 12.17 -5.96
C GLY A 60 -16.13 11.57 -6.77
N ALA A 61 -15.60 10.40 -6.43
CA ALA A 61 -14.52 9.74 -7.14
C ALA A 61 -14.87 8.26 -7.37
N THR A 62 -14.19 7.62 -8.30
CA THR A 62 -14.30 6.18 -8.52
C THR A 62 -12.99 5.50 -8.13
N VAL A 63 -13.08 4.45 -7.34
CA VAL A 63 -11.93 3.62 -6.95
C VAL A 63 -11.96 2.36 -7.79
N TYR A 64 -10.94 2.19 -8.61
CA TYR A 64 -10.73 1.00 -9.43
C TYR A 64 -9.76 0.05 -8.73
N SER A 65 -10.06 -1.25 -8.69
CA SER A 65 -9.05 -2.25 -8.37
C SER A 65 -8.47 -2.81 -9.67
N TRP A 66 -7.16 -2.73 -9.82
CA TRP A 66 -6.45 -3.28 -10.98
C TRP A 66 -5.47 -4.36 -10.52
N ARG A 67 -5.29 -5.37 -11.36
CA ARG A 67 -4.34 -6.46 -11.13
C ARG A 67 -3.66 -6.87 -12.42
N GLY A 68 -2.35 -7.04 -12.36
CA GLY A 68 -1.58 -7.54 -13.48
C GLY A 68 -0.11 -7.77 -13.12
N GLY A 69 0.74 -7.76 -14.15
CA GLY A 69 2.17 -8.02 -13.99
C GLY A 69 2.46 -9.42 -13.47
N PHE A 70 1.69 -10.44 -13.88
CA PHE A 70 1.92 -11.81 -13.41
C PHE A 70 3.27 -12.33 -13.88
N ARG A 71 4.12 -12.76 -12.94
CA ARG A 71 5.44 -13.34 -13.24
C ARG A 71 5.83 -14.41 -12.22
N THR A 72 6.36 -15.53 -12.69
CA THR A 72 6.93 -16.55 -11.81
C THR A 72 8.45 -16.39 -11.75
N ARG A 73 9.03 -16.45 -10.54
CA ARG A 73 10.47 -16.38 -10.27
C ARG A 73 10.89 -17.51 -9.36
N THR A 74 12.05 -18.11 -9.65
CA THR A 74 12.69 -19.08 -8.74
C THR A 74 13.73 -18.36 -7.91
N VAL A 75 13.62 -18.45 -6.59
CA VAL A 75 14.59 -17.92 -5.62
C VAL A 75 15.48 -19.06 -5.17
N ALA A 76 16.78 -18.92 -5.37
CA ALA A 76 17.77 -19.91 -4.96
C ALA A 76 17.90 -20.00 -3.42
N PRO A 77 18.24 -21.18 -2.87
CA PRO A 77 18.52 -21.30 -1.45
C PRO A 77 19.75 -20.47 -1.04
N THR A 78 19.68 -19.86 0.14
CA THR A 78 20.83 -19.20 0.77
C THR A 78 21.48 -20.17 1.76
N TYR A 79 22.82 -20.19 1.80
CA TYR A 79 23.62 -21.06 2.66
C TYR A 79 24.40 -20.21 3.66
N ALA A 80 24.59 -20.72 4.88
CA ALA A 80 25.55 -20.15 5.82
C ALA A 80 26.96 -20.28 5.24
N GLN A 81 27.78 -19.24 5.38
CA GLN A 81 29.20 -19.36 5.08
C GLN A 81 29.90 -19.97 6.28
N THR A 82 30.67 -21.04 6.07
CA THR A 82 31.59 -21.53 7.10
C THR A 82 32.92 -20.78 7.01
N PRO A 83 33.70 -20.68 8.11
CA PRO A 83 35.03 -20.07 8.10
C PRO A 83 35.97 -20.65 7.03
N ASP A 84 35.77 -21.91 6.66
CA ASP A 84 36.54 -22.63 5.64
C ASP A 84 36.10 -22.36 4.18
N GLY A 85 35.19 -21.41 3.95
CA GLY A 85 34.68 -21.04 2.62
C GLY A 85 33.74 -22.07 1.97
N LYS A 86 33.39 -23.15 2.68
CA LYS A 86 32.44 -24.17 2.21
C LYS A 86 30.99 -23.73 2.44
N ARG A 87 30.06 -24.29 1.65
CA ARG A 87 28.62 -24.10 1.86
C ARG A 87 28.22 -24.80 3.16
N GLY A 88 27.82 -24.01 4.15
CA GLY A 88 27.23 -24.49 5.40
C GLY A 88 25.77 -24.88 5.26
N LYS A 89 25.06 -24.98 6.39
CA LYS A 89 23.63 -25.31 6.41
C LYS A 89 22.81 -24.29 5.63
N VAL A 90 21.73 -24.74 5.00
CA VAL A 90 20.75 -23.87 4.35
C VAL A 90 20.15 -22.93 5.39
N THR A 91 20.28 -21.62 5.17
CA THR A 91 19.70 -20.58 6.03
C THR A 91 18.35 -20.12 5.51
N LYS A 92 18.14 -20.18 4.18
CA LYS A 92 16.84 -19.94 3.53
C LYS A 92 16.65 -20.97 2.43
N ALA A 93 15.56 -21.72 2.48
CA ALA A 93 15.22 -22.68 1.42
C ALA A 93 14.90 -21.95 0.12
N GLY A 94 15.27 -22.57 -1.01
CA GLY A 94 14.85 -22.09 -2.32
C GLY A 94 13.34 -22.23 -2.47
N ARG A 95 12.72 -21.30 -3.19
CA ARG A 95 11.26 -21.26 -3.36
C ARG A 95 10.88 -20.66 -4.71
N THR A 96 9.73 -21.07 -5.22
CA THR A 96 9.10 -20.42 -6.37
C THR A 96 8.16 -19.33 -5.87
N GLU A 97 8.35 -18.12 -6.35
CA GLU A 97 7.53 -16.96 -6.05
C GLU A 97 6.67 -16.58 -7.26
N TYR A 98 5.39 -16.35 -7.00
CA TYR A 98 4.45 -15.81 -7.97
C TYR A 98 4.26 -14.33 -7.67
N LEU A 99 4.87 -13.50 -8.52
CA LEU A 99 4.75 -12.06 -8.45
C LEU A 99 3.47 -11.64 -9.18
N ARG A 100 2.74 -10.72 -8.56
CA ARG A 100 1.59 -10.02 -9.11
C ARG A 100 1.56 -8.64 -8.48
N CYS A 101 1.12 -7.65 -9.24
CA CYS A 101 0.88 -6.32 -8.75
C CYS A 101 -0.63 -6.10 -8.68
N GLU A 102 -1.14 -5.75 -7.50
CA GLU A 102 -2.52 -5.29 -7.31
C GLU A 102 -2.48 -3.87 -6.77
N VAL A 103 -3.19 -2.95 -7.42
CA VAL A 103 -3.29 -1.56 -6.97
C VAL A 103 -4.75 -1.13 -6.86
N ARG A 104 -5.00 -0.18 -5.97
CA ARG A 104 -6.22 0.63 -5.96
C ARG A 104 -5.92 1.98 -6.57
N VAL A 105 -6.70 2.37 -7.57
CA VAL A 105 -6.57 3.63 -8.31
C VAL A 105 -7.79 4.48 -8.02
N THR A 106 -7.62 5.61 -7.35
CA THR A 106 -8.67 6.60 -7.12
C THR A 106 -8.65 7.61 -8.25
N VAL A 107 -9.76 7.75 -8.95
CA VAL A 107 -9.92 8.58 -10.14
C VAL A 107 -11.02 9.60 -9.90
N SER A 108 -10.73 10.87 -10.17
CA SER A 108 -11.71 11.96 -10.06
C SER A 108 -12.67 12.00 -11.28
N PRO A 109 -13.76 12.77 -11.23
CA PRO A 109 -14.76 12.81 -12.31
C PRO A 109 -14.22 13.32 -13.65
N ASP A 110 -13.16 14.12 -13.62
CA ASP A 110 -12.38 14.55 -14.80
C ASP A 110 -11.45 13.44 -15.34
N TYR A 111 -11.58 12.23 -14.80
CA TYR A 111 -10.86 11.02 -15.21
C TYR A 111 -9.34 11.08 -14.98
N VAL A 112 -8.90 11.84 -13.97
CA VAL A 112 -7.50 11.97 -13.54
C VAL A 112 -7.22 11.10 -12.30
N ILE A 113 -6.07 10.43 -12.28
CA ILE A 113 -5.64 9.64 -11.12
C ILE A 113 -5.27 10.58 -9.98
N ARG A 114 -5.99 10.49 -8.87
CA ARG A 114 -5.74 11.26 -7.64
C ARG A 114 -4.87 10.49 -6.64
N ALA A 115 -4.98 9.17 -6.65
CA ALA A 115 -4.15 8.28 -5.84
C ALA A 115 -4.01 6.92 -6.53
N ILE A 116 -2.86 6.27 -6.36
CA ILE A 116 -2.64 4.89 -6.79
C ILE A 116 -1.81 4.19 -5.72
N LYS A 117 -2.33 3.13 -5.12
CA LYS A 117 -1.65 2.46 -4.00
C LYS A 117 -1.57 0.95 -4.23
N PRO A 118 -0.37 0.34 -4.09
CA PRO A 118 -0.23 -1.10 -4.02
C PRO A 118 -1.06 -1.67 -2.86
N VAL A 119 -1.83 -2.71 -3.16
CA VAL A 119 -2.62 -3.51 -2.20
C VAL A 119 -1.94 -4.85 -1.97
N ILE A 120 -1.51 -5.51 -3.06
CA ILE A 120 -0.72 -6.74 -3.01
C ILE A 120 0.53 -6.55 -3.84
N ASP A 121 1.67 -6.66 -3.17
CA ASP A 121 2.97 -6.38 -3.74
C ASP A 121 4.05 -7.22 -3.05
N ARG A 122 5.15 -7.46 -3.75
CA ARG A 122 6.27 -8.28 -3.26
C ARG A 122 7.58 -7.52 -3.46
N PRO A 123 8.49 -7.53 -2.47
CA PRO A 123 9.83 -6.99 -2.66
C PRO A 123 10.61 -7.85 -3.66
N VAL A 124 11.47 -7.20 -4.44
CA VAL A 124 12.37 -7.84 -5.41
C VAL A 124 13.82 -7.48 -5.11
N GLU A 125 14.76 -8.19 -5.73
CA GLU A 125 16.20 -8.09 -5.41
C GLU A 125 16.80 -6.69 -5.65
N SER A 126 16.18 -5.88 -6.52
CA SER A 126 16.58 -4.49 -6.77
C SER A 126 16.38 -3.54 -5.59
N GLY A 127 15.75 -4.00 -4.51
CA GLY A 127 15.35 -3.17 -3.38
C GLY A 127 14.04 -2.41 -3.58
N LYS A 128 13.44 -2.52 -4.77
CA LYS A 128 12.08 -2.03 -5.08
C LYS A 128 11.04 -3.10 -4.81
N THR A 129 9.78 -2.74 -4.96
CA THR A 129 8.70 -3.72 -5.06
C THR A 129 8.41 -4.10 -6.51
N TRP A 130 7.67 -5.20 -6.70
CA TRP A 130 7.27 -5.65 -8.02
C TRP A 130 6.32 -4.67 -8.71
N CYS A 131 5.39 -4.05 -7.98
CA CYS A 131 4.57 -2.97 -8.54
C CYS A 131 5.42 -1.78 -8.98
N GLU A 132 6.46 -1.41 -8.23
CA GLU A 132 7.37 -0.32 -8.62
C GLU A 132 8.15 -0.63 -9.90
N GLU A 133 8.65 -1.86 -10.04
CA GLU A 133 9.31 -2.28 -11.29
C GLU A 133 8.34 -2.33 -12.48
N PHE A 134 7.13 -2.86 -12.27
CA PHE A 134 6.18 -3.08 -13.36
C PHE A 134 5.41 -1.81 -13.77
N LEU A 135 4.92 -1.04 -12.79
CA LEU A 135 4.09 0.15 -13.02
C LEU A 135 4.88 1.46 -12.93
N GLY A 136 5.97 1.53 -12.16
CA GLY A 136 6.81 2.74 -12.05
C GLY A 136 7.59 3.05 -13.33
N GLY A 137 7.72 2.06 -14.21
CA GLY A 137 8.48 2.16 -15.46
C GLY A 137 9.98 1.97 -15.23
N ALA A 138 10.60 1.37 -16.24
CA ALA A 138 12.06 1.33 -16.40
C ALA A 138 12.58 2.69 -16.85
#